data_AF-I4N8N1-F1
#
_entry.id   AF-I4N8N1-F1
#
_cell.length_a   1.000
_cell.length_b   1.000
_cell.length_c   1.000
_cell.angle_alpha   90.00
_cell.angle_beta   90.00
_cell.angle_gamma   90.00
#
_symmetry.space_group_name_H-M   'P 1'
#
loop_
_entity.id
_entity.type
_entity.pdbx_description
1 polymer ?
#
loop_
_entity_poly.entity_id
_entity_poly.type
_entity_poly.pdbx_seq_one_letter_code
_entity_poly.pdbx_strand_id
1 'polypeptide(L)'
;MKTVAIVFAGLAGIGGAQACEMTLSQGEIDYGVLNRTTLKASDGSWHLAPRHLTLQVHCPQPEDMQLFYRAQAASPDAFALGQGRYRLELGQALLDGEPVALGGAVDGRALTSLTPDRGAVPLKGGARLKGRQFSVQMKVVGEASEAALRVSDLTHWQAAGVFDIAGQQRDLSLRAGFAPASCTPRLGEGGRVDFGRIPAQRLSPHQPTLFTRSVALTINCEGPTRFALTARENRAGSARTLEGLAQGSLFGLGRTALNTPVGAYRARVAEDSQGDGRPLVALYGEPGGLSWQPAPANEGAALHHDGRLLGFTHGDHQPAAISQFSGNLAIDLFVAPLSELKLSEEVMLEGAATVEIVYL
;
A
#
# COMPACT_ATOMS: atom_id res chain seq x y z
N MET A 1 -10.02 -18.36 84.80
CA MET A 1 -10.48 -17.07 84.28
C MET A 1 -11.05 -17.31 82.89
N LYS A 2 -12.36 -17.12 82.70
CA LYS A 2 -13.02 -17.18 81.38
C LYS A 2 -13.66 -15.82 81.17
N THR A 3 -13.08 -15.03 80.28
CA THR A 3 -13.56 -13.69 79.94
C THR A 3 -14.34 -13.75 78.64
N VAL A 4 -15.51 -13.12 78.63
CA VAL A 4 -16.40 -12.90 77.50
C VAL A 4 -15.90 -11.70 76.69
N ALA A 5 -15.99 -11.77 75.36
CA ALA A 5 -15.84 -10.61 74.49
C ALA A 5 -17.11 -10.44 73.63
N ILE A 6 -17.64 -9.22 73.60
CA ILE A 6 -18.82 -8.80 72.85
C ILE A 6 -18.40 -8.49 71.41
N VAL A 7 -19.11 -9.08 70.44
CA VAL A 7 -18.95 -8.82 69.01
C VAL A 7 -19.83 -7.64 68.60
N PHE A 8 -19.23 -6.60 68.03
CA PHE A 8 -19.93 -5.57 67.27
C PHE A 8 -19.82 -5.90 65.79
N ALA A 9 -20.94 -6.25 65.15
CA ALA A 9 -21.04 -6.36 63.70
C ALA A 9 -21.64 -5.06 63.14
N GLY A 10 -20.77 -4.11 62.79
CA GLY A 10 -21.15 -2.92 62.02
C GLY A 10 -20.78 -3.14 60.56
N LEU A 11 -21.77 -3.41 59.69
CA LEU A 11 -21.61 -3.26 58.26
C LEU A 11 -21.69 -1.77 57.93
N ALA A 12 -20.54 -1.10 57.92
CA ALA A 12 -20.41 0.18 57.25
C ALA A 12 -20.46 -0.08 55.74
N GLY A 13 -21.62 0.15 55.13
CA GLY A 13 -21.74 0.23 53.68
C GLY A 13 -20.94 1.43 53.18
N ILE A 14 -19.73 1.18 52.69
CA ILE A 14 -18.98 2.17 51.92
C ILE A 14 -19.68 2.23 50.56
N GLY A 15 -20.57 3.21 50.39
CA GLY A 15 -21.13 3.52 49.07
C GLY A 15 -19.98 3.93 48.16
N GLY A 16 -19.49 3.00 47.34
CA GLY A 16 -18.54 3.32 46.28
C GLY A 16 -19.21 4.30 45.33
N ALA A 17 -18.69 5.51 45.25
CA ALA A 17 -19.07 6.44 44.19
C ALA A 17 -18.91 5.70 42.86
N GLN A 18 -20.00 5.55 42.12
CA GLN A 18 -19.95 4.99 40.78
C GLN A 18 -18.98 5.86 39.97
N ALA A 19 -17.92 5.27 39.44
CA ALA A 19 -16.95 5.99 38.61
C ALA A 19 -17.55 6.22 37.22
N CYS A 20 -17.06 7.23 36.50
CA CYS A 20 -17.36 7.34 35.08
C CYS A 20 -16.83 6.11 34.33
N GLU A 21 -17.50 5.74 33.25
CA GLU A 21 -17.04 4.72 32.32
C GLU A 21 -16.57 5.37 31.04
N MET A 22 -15.48 4.85 30.48
CA MET A 22 -14.87 5.36 29.26
C MET A 22 -14.66 4.25 28.23
N THR A 23 -15.02 4.51 26.98
CA THR A 23 -14.77 3.63 25.84
C THR A 23 -14.03 4.37 24.73
N LEU A 24 -13.19 3.64 24.01
CA LEU A 24 -12.50 4.10 22.82
C LEU A 24 -12.76 3.07 21.73
N SER A 25 -13.15 3.51 20.54
CA SER A 25 -13.52 2.62 19.43
C SER A 25 -12.38 1.65 19.02
N GLN A 26 -11.12 2.05 19.22
CA GLN A 26 -9.94 1.24 18.94
C GLN A 26 -8.75 1.74 19.77
N GLY A 27 -8.11 0.85 20.55
CA GLY A 27 -6.93 1.18 21.37
C GLY A 27 -5.59 0.91 20.70
N GLU A 28 -5.58 0.30 19.51
CA GLU A 28 -4.38 -0.02 18.75
C GLU A 28 -4.58 0.33 17.29
N ILE A 29 -3.73 1.20 16.75
CA ILE A 29 -3.69 1.54 15.34
C ILE A 29 -2.45 0.92 14.70
N ASP A 30 -2.66 0.03 13.73
CA ASP A 30 -1.60 -0.49 12.89
C ASP A 30 -1.70 0.11 11.48
N TYR A 31 -0.63 0.79 11.06
CA TYR A 31 -0.49 1.34 9.72
C TYR A 31 0.13 0.34 8.72
N GLY A 32 0.58 -0.82 9.20
CA GLY A 32 1.29 -1.82 8.41
C GLY A 32 2.68 -1.36 7.98
N VAL A 33 3.25 -2.06 7.00
CA VAL A 33 4.53 -1.70 6.38
C VAL A 33 4.29 -0.76 5.21
N LEU A 34 5.05 0.32 5.18
CA LEU A 34 4.92 1.44 4.26
C LEU A 34 6.25 1.69 3.57
N ASN A 35 6.19 2.37 2.43
CA ASN A 35 7.36 2.86 1.72
C ASN A 35 6.96 4.03 0.82
N ARG A 36 7.93 4.55 0.05
CA ARG A 36 7.72 5.68 -0.87
C ARG A 36 6.63 5.46 -1.93
N THR A 37 6.33 4.21 -2.30
CA THR A 37 5.34 3.87 -3.34
C THR A 37 3.92 3.70 -2.79
N THR A 38 3.77 3.55 -1.47
CA THR A 38 2.47 3.41 -0.82
C THR A 38 1.99 4.69 -0.15
N LEU A 39 2.90 5.61 0.17
CA LEU A 39 2.58 6.91 0.75
C LEU A 39 2.34 7.97 -0.31
N LYS A 40 1.46 8.93 0.03
CA LYS A 40 1.22 10.11 -0.78
C LYS A 40 2.02 11.27 -0.22
N ALA A 41 2.84 11.89 -1.07
CA ALA A 41 3.46 13.17 -0.76
C ALA A 41 2.40 14.28 -0.85
N SER A 42 2.30 15.11 0.18
CA SER A 42 1.59 16.40 0.17
C SER A 42 2.43 17.42 0.92
N ASP A 43 2.62 18.60 0.34
CA ASP A 43 3.30 19.74 0.98
C ASP A 43 4.70 19.41 1.55
N GLY A 44 5.44 18.52 0.89
CA GLY A 44 6.77 18.07 1.33
C GLY A 44 6.76 17.08 2.50
N SER A 45 5.60 16.57 2.90
CA SER A 45 5.43 15.55 3.93
C SER A 45 4.72 14.31 3.39
N TRP A 46 4.95 13.16 4.03
CA TRP A 46 4.40 11.88 3.58
C TRP A 46 3.34 11.42 4.56
N HIS A 47 2.08 11.51 4.13
CA HIS A 47 0.95 11.27 5.02
C HIS A 47 0.60 9.80 5.13
N LEU A 48 0.47 9.34 6.37
CA LEU A 48 -0.12 8.05 6.73
C LEU A 48 -1.63 8.11 6.49
N ALA A 49 -2.24 6.98 6.09
CA ALA A 49 -3.67 6.91 5.86
C ALA A 49 -4.46 7.26 7.14
N PRO A 50 -5.34 8.28 7.14
CA PRO A 50 -6.01 8.72 8.36
C PRO A 50 -6.82 7.62 9.04
N ARG A 51 -6.89 7.66 10.38
CA ARG A 51 -7.66 6.71 11.19
C ARG A 51 -8.65 7.47 12.06
N HIS A 52 -9.91 7.03 12.08
CA HIS A 52 -10.95 7.68 12.86
C HIS A 52 -11.17 6.92 14.17
N LEU A 53 -11.27 7.68 15.26
CA LEU A 53 -11.52 7.17 16.60
C LEU A 53 -12.73 7.88 17.18
N THR A 54 -13.52 7.16 17.96
CA THR A 54 -14.58 7.75 18.78
C THR A 54 -14.29 7.44 20.23
N LEU A 55 -14.26 8.49 21.05
CA LEU A 55 -14.13 8.40 22.50
C LEU A 55 -15.48 8.74 23.12
N GLN A 56 -15.93 7.92 24.06
CA GLN A 56 -17.18 8.14 24.79
C GLN A 56 -16.96 8.01 26.30
N VAL A 57 -17.59 8.88 27.06
CA VAL A 57 -17.58 8.89 28.52
C VAL A 57 -19.00 8.97 29.03
N HIS A 58 -19.33 8.11 30.00
CA HIS A 58 -20.62 8.09 30.68
C HIS A 58 -20.40 8.19 32.18
N CYS A 59 -20.94 9.22 32.80
CA CYS A 59 -20.82 9.51 34.22
C CYS A 59 -22.18 9.40 34.92
N PRO A 60 -22.21 8.89 36.17
CA PRO A 60 -23.44 8.81 36.96
C PRO A 60 -23.93 10.19 37.39
N GLN A 61 -23.04 11.18 37.52
CA GLN A 61 -23.33 12.57 37.84
C GLN A 61 -22.69 13.52 36.81
N PRO A 62 -23.17 14.78 36.69
CA PRO A 62 -22.55 15.77 35.82
C PRO A 62 -21.11 16.11 36.23
N GLU A 63 -20.15 15.82 35.36
CA GLU A 63 -18.71 16.03 35.58
C GLU A 63 -18.13 17.10 34.66
N ASP A 64 -16.93 17.58 34.99
CA ASP A 64 -16.12 18.39 34.08
C ASP A 64 -15.45 17.48 33.05
N MET A 65 -15.85 17.62 31.78
CA MET A 65 -15.42 16.77 30.68
C MET A 65 -14.12 17.30 30.05
N GLN A 66 -13.10 17.48 30.88
CA GLN A 66 -11.79 17.91 30.44
C GLN A 66 -11.02 16.72 29.86
N LEU A 67 -10.84 16.72 28.54
CA LEU A 67 -10.14 15.68 27.80
C LEU A 67 -8.66 16.05 27.63
N PHE A 68 -7.76 15.19 28.11
CA PHE A 68 -6.33 15.26 27.81
C PHE A 68 -5.89 14.05 27.01
N TYR A 69 -4.81 14.23 26.26
CA TYR A 69 -4.03 13.13 25.70
C TYR A 69 -2.55 13.35 26.03
N ARG A 70 -1.93 12.35 26.65
CA ARG A 70 -0.53 12.39 27.08
C ARG A 70 0.29 11.38 26.30
N ALA A 71 1.30 11.84 25.59
CA ALA A 71 2.27 11.03 24.85
C ALA A 71 3.57 11.80 24.69
N GLN A 72 4.63 11.14 24.20
CA GLN A 72 5.88 11.79 23.83
C GLN A 72 5.61 12.92 22.81
N ALA A 73 5.98 14.16 23.13
CA ALA A 73 5.87 15.28 22.20
C ALA A 73 6.97 15.23 21.13
N ALA A 74 6.63 15.55 19.88
CA ALA A 74 7.60 15.83 18.81
C ALA A 74 7.76 17.34 18.58
N SER A 75 6.66 18.09 18.74
CA SER A 75 6.59 19.55 18.64
C SER A 75 5.45 20.04 19.55
N PRO A 76 5.29 21.36 19.75
CA PRO A 76 4.19 21.91 20.56
C PRO A 76 2.78 21.53 20.07
N ASP A 77 2.64 21.09 18.82
CA ASP A 77 1.39 20.78 18.14
C ASP A 77 1.27 19.31 17.69
N ALA A 78 2.27 18.46 17.95
CA ALA A 78 2.26 17.07 17.52
C ALA A 78 3.00 16.10 18.46
N PHE A 79 2.60 14.83 18.40
CA PHE A 79 3.19 13.74 19.17
C PHE A 79 4.19 12.95 18.32
N ALA A 80 5.20 12.35 18.94
CA ALA A 80 6.24 11.61 18.25
C ALA A 80 5.79 10.21 17.82
N LEU A 81 6.17 9.81 16.60
CA LEU A 81 6.01 8.44 16.09
C LEU A 81 7.27 8.07 15.31
N GLY A 82 8.23 7.42 15.97
CA GLY A 82 9.53 7.09 15.35
C GLY A 82 10.25 8.33 14.81
N GLN A 83 10.56 8.33 13.50
CA GLN A 83 11.15 9.49 12.81
C GLN A 83 10.09 10.40 12.17
N GLY A 84 8.85 10.28 12.59
CA GLY A 84 7.72 11.09 12.15
C GLY A 84 6.94 11.63 13.33
N ARG A 85 5.71 12.06 13.06
CA ARG A 85 4.81 12.65 14.05
C ARG A 85 3.36 12.33 13.74
N TYR A 86 2.49 12.49 14.72
CA TYR A 86 1.05 12.42 14.51
C TYR A 86 0.30 13.51 15.28
N ARG A 87 -0.86 13.88 14.74
CA ARG A 87 -1.82 14.82 15.33
C ARG A 87 -3.14 14.11 15.57
N LEU A 88 -3.82 14.50 16.64
CA LEU A 88 -5.19 14.09 16.97
C LEU A 88 -6.12 15.25 16.64
N GLU A 89 -6.66 15.26 15.43
CA GLU A 89 -7.61 16.28 15.00
C GLU A 89 -8.98 16.00 15.62
N LEU A 90 -9.55 17.01 16.27
CA LEU A 90 -10.85 16.97 16.93
C LEU A 90 -11.94 17.24 15.88
N GLY A 91 -12.97 16.40 15.88
CA GLY A 91 -14.15 16.51 15.01
C GLY A 91 -15.41 16.88 15.79
N GLN A 92 -16.53 16.26 15.43
CA GLN A 92 -17.81 16.49 16.09
C GLN A 92 -17.77 16.01 17.54
N ALA A 93 -18.25 16.85 18.46
CA ALA A 93 -18.43 16.51 19.86
C ALA A 93 -19.87 16.73 20.30
N LEU A 94 -20.37 15.83 21.14
CA LEU A 94 -21.69 15.89 21.77
C LEU A 94 -21.53 15.86 23.28
N LEU A 95 -22.29 16.69 23.99
CA LEU A 95 -22.46 16.65 25.44
C LEU A 95 -23.94 16.46 25.75
N ASP A 96 -24.28 15.40 26.47
CA ASP A 96 -25.66 15.02 26.81
C ASP A 96 -26.59 14.96 25.59
N GLY A 97 -26.05 14.53 24.43
CA GLY A 97 -26.75 14.42 23.16
C GLY A 97 -26.74 15.68 22.29
N GLU A 98 -26.29 16.82 22.81
CA GLU A 98 -26.29 18.10 22.10
C GLU A 98 -24.91 18.44 21.50
N PRO A 99 -24.83 18.96 20.26
CA PRO A 99 -23.58 19.43 19.69
C PRO A 99 -22.94 20.56 20.53
N VAL A 100 -21.65 20.42 20.80
CA VAL A 100 -20.85 21.39 21.55
C VAL A 100 -19.59 21.77 20.78
N ALA A 101 -19.11 22.99 20.98
CA ALA A 101 -17.77 23.37 20.51
C ALA A 101 -16.71 22.82 21.46
N LEU A 102 -15.48 22.64 20.98
CA LEU A 102 -14.33 22.30 21.81
C LEU A 102 -13.40 23.49 21.91
N GLY A 103 -12.92 23.75 23.13
CA GLY A 103 -11.90 24.77 23.36
C GLY A 103 -10.83 24.34 24.34
N GLY A 104 -9.75 25.10 24.41
CA GLY A 104 -8.63 24.84 25.31
C GLY A 104 -9.07 24.95 26.77
N ALA A 105 -8.66 24.00 27.60
CA ALA A 105 -9.06 23.93 29.00
C ALA A 105 -8.46 25.03 29.89
N VAL A 106 -7.55 25.86 29.36
CA VAL A 106 -6.98 27.02 30.06
C VAL A 106 -7.60 28.31 29.53
N ASP A 107 -7.53 28.55 28.22
CA ASP A 107 -7.88 29.80 27.56
C ASP A 107 -9.29 29.83 26.94
N GLY A 108 -9.97 28.68 26.86
CA GLY A 108 -11.30 28.55 26.25
C GLY A 108 -11.33 28.84 24.74
N ARG A 109 -10.16 29.03 24.10
CA ARG A 109 -10.08 29.29 22.66
C ARG A 109 -10.45 28.04 21.89
N ALA A 110 -11.12 28.22 20.75
CA ALA A 110 -11.50 27.12 19.87
C ALA A 110 -10.29 26.22 19.59
N LEU A 111 -10.51 24.91 19.73
CA LEU A 111 -9.47 23.90 19.62
C LEU A 111 -9.87 22.88 18.56
N THR A 112 -9.00 22.68 17.58
CA THR A 112 -9.22 21.76 16.45
C THR A 112 -8.36 20.50 16.53
N SER A 113 -7.42 20.43 17.48
CA SER A 113 -6.60 19.25 17.72
C SER A 113 -6.16 19.18 19.17
N LEU A 114 -5.94 17.97 19.68
CA LEU A 114 -5.24 17.78 20.95
C LEU A 114 -3.75 17.97 20.71
N THR A 115 -3.13 18.75 21.58
CA THR A 115 -1.68 19.00 21.56
C THR A 115 -1.07 18.54 22.88
N PRO A 116 0.26 18.33 22.94
CA PRO A 116 0.94 18.16 24.21
C PRO A 116 0.53 19.26 25.21
N ASP A 117 0.31 18.84 26.46
CA ASP A 117 0.05 19.71 27.62
C ASP A 117 -1.21 20.60 27.56
N ARG A 118 -2.10 20.43 26.56
CA ARG A 118 -3.37 21.16 26.48
C ARG A 118 -4.57 20.22 26.47
N GLY A 119 -5.44 20.38 27.47
CA GLY A 119 -6.73 19.72 27.51
C GLY A 119 -7.78 20.42 26.65
N ALA A 120 -8.77 19.67 26.18
CA ALA A 120 -9.99 20.15 25.54
C ALA A 120 -11.17 20.12 26.52
N VAL A 121 -12.06 21.10 26.43
CA VAL A 121 -13.31 21.15 27.21
C VAL A 121 -14.49 21.46 26.29
N PRO A 122 -15.70 20.94 26.57
CA PRO A 122 -16.91 21.30 25.84
C PRO A 122 -17.36 22.72 26.19
N LEU A 123 -17.71 23.50 25.16
CA LEU A 123 -18.14 24.89 25.26
C LEU A 123 -19.49 25.11 24.58
N LYS A 124 -20.29 26.02 25.15
CA LYS A 124 -21.48 26.60 24.50
C LYS A 124 -21.54 28.09 24.79
N GLY A 125 -21.55 28.90 23.73
CA GLY A 125 -21.45 30.36 23.85
C GLY A 125 -20.18 30.84 24.57
N GLY A 126 -19.09 30.06 24.50
CA GLY A 126 -17.82 30.35 25.19
C GLY A 126 -17.76 29.93 26.67
N ALA A 127 -18.87 29.49 27.27
CA ALA A 127 -18.89 28.97 28.63
C ALA A 127 -18.56 27.48 28.66
N ARG A 128 -17.79 27.05 29.69
CA ARG A 128 -17.50 25.64 29.95
C ARG A 128 -18.74 24.91 30.44
N LEU A 129 -18.95 23.69 29.93
CA LEU A 129 -20.08 22.86 30.29
C LEU A 129 -19.65 21.67 31.15
N LYS A 130 -20.55 21.28 32.06
CA LYS A 130 -20.52 19.97 32.72
C LYS A 130 -21.62 19.10 32.13
N GLY A 131 -21.42 17.79 32.10
CA GLY A 131 -22.41 16.86 31.57
C GLY A 131 -22.19 15.43 32.04
N ARG A 132 -23.10 14.53 31.66
CA ARG A 132 -23.07 13.12 32.05
C ARG A 132 -22.57 12.24 30.92
N GLN A 133 -22.85 12.60 29.68
CA GLN A 133 -22.46 11.85 28.49
C GLN A 133 -21.64 12.74 27.58
N PHE A 134 -20.41 12.36 27.30
CA PHE A 134 -19.56 13.07 26.36
C PHE A 134 -19.12 12.12 25.26
N SER A 135 -19.19 12.57 24.02
CA SER A 135 -18.63 11.84 22.88
C SER A 135 -17.89 12.79 21.97
N VAL A 136 -16.76 12.33 21.43
CA VAL A 136 -15.97 13.09 20.46
C VAL A 136 -15.43 12.17 19.38
N GLN A 137 -15.61 12.59 18.14
CA GLN A 137 -14.93 11.99 16.99
C GLN A 137 -13.57 12.63 16.82
N MET A 138 -12.56 11.82 16.55
CA MET A 138 -11.19 12.25 16.34
C MET A 138 -10.62 11.58 15.11
N LYS A 139 -9.66 12.25 14.47
CA LYS A 139 -8.91 11.72 13.34
C LYS A 139 -7.43 11.76 13.67
N VAL A 140 -6.79 10.60 13.62
CA VAL A 140 -5.34 10.46 13.76
C VAL A 140 -4.71 10.68 12.40
N VAL A 141 -3.93 11.75 12.29
CA VAL A 141 -3.18 12.12 11.08
C VAL A 141 -1.71 11.96 11.37
N GLY A 142 -1.07 10.99 10.70
CA GLY A 142 0.36 10.74 10.83
C GLY A 142 1.14 11.27 9.64
N GLU A 143 2.37 11.69 9.89
CA GLU A 143 3.32 12.22 8.90
C GLU A 143 4.67 11.54 9.10
N ALA A 144 5.26 11.05 8.01
CA ALA A 144 6.63 10.54 7.97
C ALA A 144 7.59 11.60 7.43
N SER A 145 8.79 11.67 8.01
CA SER A 145 9.87 12.48 7.46
C SER A 145 10.43 11.87 6.18
N GLU A 146 11.14 12.66 5.38
CA GLU A 146 11.82 12.15 4.18
C GLU A 146 12.88 11.08 4.53
N ALA A 147 13.56 11.20 5.68
CA ALA A 147 14.53 10.22 6.17
C ALA A 147 13.91 8.84 6.36
N ALA A 148 12.64 8.78 6.76
CA ALA A 148 11.88 7.54 6.92
C ALA A 148 11.71 6.73 5.63
N LEU A 149 11.79 7.41 4.47
CA LEU A 149 11.64 6.78 3.15
C LEU A 149 12.97 6.42 2.50
N ARG A 150 14.07 6.83 3.11
CA ARG A 150 15.43 6.54 2.68
C ARG A 150 16.06 5.41 3.51
N VAL A 151 15.26 4.69 4.28
CA VAL A 151 15.71 3.52 5.03
C VAL A 151 16.26 2.46 4.09
N SER A 152 17.32 1.77 4.52
CA SER A 152 17.93 0.64 3.82
C SER A 152 17.35 -0.71 4.23
N ASP A 153 16.65 -0.74 5.36
CA ASP A 153 16.09 -1.95 5.98
C ASP A 153 14.74 -1.62 6.60
N LEU A 154 13.91 -2.65 6.85
CA LEU A 154 12.63 -2.49 7.54
C LEU A 154 12.84 -1.93 8.96
N THR A 155 12.29 -0.74 9.21
CA THR A 155 12.25 -0.12 10.53
C THR A 155 10.84 -0.17 11.10
N HIS A 156 10.73 -0.41 12.41
CA HIS A 156 9.45 -0.45 13.12
C HIS A 156 9.34 0.76 14.05
N TRP A 157 8.27 1.52 13.89
CA TRP A 157 7.95 2.68 14.71
C TRP A 157 6.78 2.34 15.62
N GLN A 158 6.86 2.83 16.86
CA GLN A 158 5.83 2.67 17.86
C GLN A 158 5.63 3.99 18.60
N ALA A 159 4.40 4.27 18.97
CA ALA A 159 4.05 5.33 19.90
C ALA A 159 2.95 4.84 20.84
N ALA A 160 2.97 5.33 22.08
CA ALA A 160 1.92 5.07 23.06
C ALA A 160 1.51 6.40 23.69
N GLY A 161 0.21 6.52 23.98
CA GLY A 161 -0.33 7.64 24.73
C GLY A 161 -1.58 7.24 25.49
N VAL A 162 -1.99 8.12 26.40
CA VAL A 162 -3.10 7.88 27.32
C VAL A 162 -4.08 9.03 27.22
N PHE A 163 -5.32 8.72 26.90
CA PHE A 163 -6.44 9.64 27.07
C PHE A 163 -6.84 9.69 28.55
N ASP A 164 -7.10 10.88 29.05
CA ASP A 164 -7.56 11.11 30.42
C ASP A 164 -8.75 12.07 30.42
N ILE A 165 -9.86 11.64 31.02
CA ILE A 165 -11.09 12.43 31.11
C ILE A 165 -11.94 11.92 32.29
N ALA A 166 -12.44 12.84 33.12
CA ALA A 166 -13.25 12.52 34.29
C ALA A 166 -12.64 11.41 35.19
N GLY A 167 -11.32 11.44 35.34
CA GLY A 167 -10.55 10.45 36.12
C GLY A 167 -10.44 9.06 35.49
N GLN A 168 -10.95 8.86 34.27
CA GLN A 168 -10.80 7.63 33.50
C GLN A 168 -9.64 7.73 32.54
N GLN A 169 -8.98 6.58 32.32
CA GLN A 169 -7.84 6.47 31.40
C GLN A 169 -8.05 5.36 30.38
N ARG A 170 -7.63 5.63 29.13
CA ARG A 170 -7.56 4.64 28.05
C ARG A 170 -6.31 4.84 27.22
N ASP A 171 -5.63 3.73 26.94
CA ASP A 171 -4.42 3.73 26.13
C ASP A 171 -4.75 3.78 24.63
N LEU A 172 -3.87 4.43 23.88
CA LEU A 172 -3.79 4.37 22.44
C LEU A 172 -2.35 4.01 22.05
N SER A 173 -2.19 2.91 21.32
CA SER A 173 -0.93 2.53 20.71
C SER A 173 -0.99 2.71 19.19
N LEU A 174 0.12 3.17 18.61
CA LEU A 174 0.28 3.32 17.16
C LEU A 174 1.52 2.54 16.74
N ARG A 175 1.43 1.79 15.63
CA ARG A 175 2.56 1.10 15.02
C ARG A 175 2.60 1.35 13.52
N ALA A 176 3.81 1.50 12.98
CA ALA A 176 4.06 1.64 11.55
C ALA A 176 5.41 1.00 11.20
N GLY A 177 5.49 0.30 10.08
CA GLY A 177 6.74 -0.18 9.49
C GLY A 177 7.15 0.68 8.30
N PHE A 178 8.44 0.94 8.12
CA PHE A 178 8.99 1.60 6.94
C PHE A 178 10.06 0.72 6.31
N ALA A 179 9.83 0.27 5.08
CA ALA A 179 10.74 -0.57 4.30
C ALA A 179 11.26 0.18 3.06
N PRO A 180 12.41 -0.22 2.51
CA PRO A 180 12.81 0.20 1.17
C PRO A 180 11.78 -0.26 0.14
N ALA A 181 11.54 0.55 -0.90
CA ALA A 181 10.84 0.10 -2.10
C ALA A 181 11.86 -0.60 -3.02
N SER A 182 12.33 -1.78 -2.58
CA SER A 182 13.29 -2.63 -3.28
C SER A 182 12.63 -3.96 -3.61
N CYS A 183 12.59 -4.28 -4.89
CA CYS A 183 12.06 -5.52 -5.44
C CYS A 183 13.14 -6.23 -6.26
N THR A 184 13.27 -7.54 -6.08
CA THR A 184 14.20 -8.38 -6.82
C THR A 184 13.44 -9.29 -7.78
N PRO A 185 13.51 -9.06 -9.10
CA PRO A 185 12.92 -9.96 -10.08
C PRO A 185 13.80 -11.21 -10.26
N ARG A 186 13.16 -12.35 -10.51
CA ARG A 186 13.82 -13.58 -10.93
C ARG A 186 13.02 -14.23 -12.05
N LEU A 187 13.74 -14.64 -13.08
CA LEU A 187 13.25 -15.49 -14.15
C LEU A 187 13.80 -16.91 -13.95
N GLY A 188 12.93 -17.92 -14.11
CA GLY A 188 13.34 -19.32 -14.15
C GLY A 188 14.43 -19.56 -15.21
N GLU A 189 15.28 -20.56 -15.00
CA GLU A 189 16.40 -20.87 -15.93
C GLU A 189 17.30 -19.67 -16.27
N GLY A 190 17.38 -18.66 -15.38
CA GLY A 190 18.13 -17.42 -15.61
C GLY A 190 17.58 -16.56 -16.75
N GLY A 191 16.31 -16.74 -17.15
CA GLY A 191 15.70 -16.03 -18.28
C GLY A 191 15.97 -16.65 -19.65
N ARG A 192 16.66 -17.80 -19.72
CA ARG A 192 16.90 -18.51 -20.98
C ARG A 192 15.67 -19.33 -21.38
N VAL A 193 15.10 -19.03 -22.55
CA VAL A 193 13.99 -19.79 -23.12
C VAL A 193 14.44 -20.48 -24.41
N ASP A 194 14.61 -21.79 -24.33
CA ASP A 194 15.09 -22.60 -25.45
C ASP A 194 13.93 -23.32 -26.14
N PHE A 195 13.71 -23.02 -27.42
CA PHE A 195 12.70 -23.67 -28.26
C PHE A 195 13.23 -24.95 -28.92
N GLY A 196 14.53 -25.22 -28.83
CA GLY A 196 15.23 -26.27 -29.54
C GLY A 196 15.26 -26.01 -31.05
N ARG A 197 15.65 -27.04 -31.80
CA ARG A 197 15.63 -26.98 -33.26
C ARG A 197 14.20 -27.06 -33.77
N ILE A 198 13.77 -26.03 -34.51
CA ILE A 198 12.46 -26.00 -35.17
C ILE A 198 12.64 -26.48 -36.62
N PRO A 199 12.20 -27.71 -36.97
CA PRO A 199 12.34 -28.21 -38.34
C PRO A 199 11.39 -27.46 -39.27
N ALA A 200 11.83 -27.20 -40.52
CA ALA A 200 11.08 -26.42 -41.50
C ALA A 200 9.67 -26.99 -41.79
N GLN A 201 9.48 -28.31 -41.64
CA GLN A 201 8.20 -28.98 -41.83
C GLN A 201 7.14 -28.57 -40.79
N ARG A 202 7.56 -27.99 -39.65
CA ARG A 202 6.63 -27.43 -38.66
C ARG A 202 6.21 -26.00 -38.96
N LEU A 203 6.82 -25.36 -39.96
CA LEU A 203 6.50 -23.99 -40.35
C LEU A 203 5.39 -23.99 -41.41
N SER A 204 4.47 -23.06 -41.27
CA SER A 204 3.45 -22.82 -42.29
C SER A 204 4.07 -22.21 -43.55
N PRO A 205 3.67 -22.65 -44.76
CA PRO A 205 4.16 -22.08 -46.00
C PRO A 205 3.81 -20.61 -46.22
N HIS A 206 2.69 -20.14 -45.65
CA HIS A 206 2.08 -18.86 -46.04
C HIS A 206 1.71 -17.94 -44.86
N GLN A 207 1.81 -18.40 -43.61
CA GLN A 207 1.45 -17.60 -42.44
C GLN A 207 2.51 -17.74 -41.35
N PRO A 208 2.66 -16.74 -40.46
CA PRO A 208 3.52 -16.88 -39.30
C PRO A 208 3.14 -18.09 -38.45
N THR A 209 4.14 -18.83 -37.97
CA THR A 209 3.95 -20.01 -37.12
C THR A 209 4.22 -19.64 -35.67
N LEU A 210 3.27 -19.91 -34.78
CA LEU A 210 3.38 -19.63 -33.34
C LEU A 210 3.91 -20.84 -32.57
N PHE A 211 4.91 -20.61 -31.72
CA PHE A 211 5.35 -21.53 -30.69
C PHE A 211 5.34 -20.78 -29.34
N THR A 212 4.87 -21.43 -28.28
CA THR A 212 4.85 -20.81 -26.94
C THR A 212 5.64 -21.66 -25.95
N ARG A 213 6.47 -21.00 -25.14
CA ARG A 213 7.09 -21.58 -23.94
C ARG A 213 7.00 -20.60 -22.79
N SER A 214 6.91 -21.12 -21.58
CA SER A 214 6.79 -20.30 -20.37
C SER A 214 8.03 -20.44 -19.50
N VAL A 215 8.37 -19.35 -18.83
CA VAL A 215 9.38 -19.30 -17.78
C VAL A 215 8.75 -18.68 -16.53
N ALA A 216 9.06 -19.21 -15.36
CA ALA A 216 8.54 -18.64 -14.11
C ALA A 216 9.08 -17.21 -13.92
N LEU A 217 8.21 -16.28 -13.52
CA LEU A 217 8.55 -14.92 -13.11
C LEU A 217 8.11 -14.72 -11.67
N THR A 218 9.08 -14.44 -10.79
CA THR A 218 8.82 -14.08 -9.40
C THR A 218 9.45 -12.74 -9.10
N ILE A 219 8.76 -11.89 -8.34
CA ILE A 219 9.30 -10.61 -7.87
C ILE A 219 9.03 -10.54 -6.38
N ASN A 220 10.10 -10.42 -5.59
CA ASN A 220 10.01 -10.31 -4.14
C ASN A 220 10.44 -8.91 -3.71
N CYS A 221 9.59 -8.23 -2.97
CA CYS A 221 9.83 -6.91 -2.42
C CYS A 221 9.97 -6.99 -0.90
N GLU A 222 10.76 -6.08 -0.32
CA GLU A 222 11.01 -6.03 1.14
C GLU A 222 9.80 -5.51 1.95
N GLY A 223 8.78 -5.04 1.25
CA GLY A 223 7.46 -4.71 1.78
C GLY A 223 6.48 -4.39 0.64
N PRO A 224 5.19 -4.15 0.96
CA PRO A 224 4.16 -3.90 -0.04
C PRO A 224 4.53 -2.73 -0.95
N THR A 225 4.78 -2.99 -2.22
CA THR A 225 5.32 -2.00 -3.16
C THR A 225 4.45 -1.90 -4.41
N ARG A 226 4.13 -0.69 -4.84
CA ARG A 226 3.52 -0.46 -6.16
C ARG A 226 4.63 -0.39 -7.20
N PHE A 227 4.57 -1.29 -8.17
CA PHE A 227 5.51 -1.30 -9.28
C PHE A 227 4.78 -1.63 -10.58
N ALA A 228 5.45 -1.35 -11.68
CA ALA A 228 5.09 -1.80 -13.00
C ALA A 228 6.29 -2.47 -13.69
N LEU A 229 6.00 -3.25 -14.72
CA LEU A 229 6.98 -3.85 -15.60
C LEU A 229 7.03 -3.10 -16.92
N THR A 230 8.23 -2.91 -17.44
CA THR A 230 8.44 -2.57 -18.84
C THR A 230 9.56 -3.44 -19.37
N ALA A 231 9.86 -3.34 -20.66
CA ALA A 231 10.96 -4.05 -21.24
C ALA A 231 11.83 -3.13 -22.07
N ARG A 232 13.08 -3.53 -22.24
CA ARG A 232 13.99 -2.93 -23.20
C ARG A 232 14.41 -3.98 -24.19
N GLU A 233 14.22 -3.69 -25.47
CA GLU A 233 14.75 -4.55 -26.52
C GLU A 233 16.28 -4.35 -26.62
N ASN A 234 17.04 -5.42 -26.44
CA ASN A 234 18.51 -5.35 -26.49
C ASN A 234 19.03 -5.48 -27.93
N ARG A 235 18.17 -5.88 -28.88
CA ARG A 235 18.52 -6.10 -30.29
C ARG A 235 17.43 -5.57 -31.25
N ALA A 236 17.23 -4.26 -31.21
CA ALA A 236 16.20 -3.59 -31.99
C ALA A 236 16.39 -3.71 -33.51
N GLY A 237 15.28 -3.53 -34.24
CA GLY A 237 15.28 -3.40 -35.70
C GLY A 237 15.24 -4.72 -36.48
N SER A 238 14.93 -5.84 -35.82
CA SER A 238 14.76 -7.16 -36.48
C SER A 238 13.37 -7.76 -36.30
N ALA A 239 12.47 -7.11 -35.55
CA ALA A 239 11.11 -7.57 -35.36
C ALA A 239 10.29 -7.53 -36.66
N ARG A 240 9.60 -8.61 -36.95
CA ARG A 240 8.54 -8.66 -37.96
C ARG A 240 7.28 -7.97 -37.42
N THR A 241 6.68 -7.09 -38.22
CA THR A 241 5.31 -6.61 -38.01
C THR A 241 4.31 -7.75 -38.09
N LEU A 242 3.51 -7.93 -37.04
CA LEU A 242 2.41 -8.89 -37.03
C LEU A 242 1.08 -8.15 -36.93
N GLU A 243 0.18 -8.46 -37.85
CA GLU A 243 -1.15 -7.86 -37.88
C GLU A 243 -1.93 -8.20 -36.59
N GLY A 244 -2.63 -7.22 -36.04
CA GLY A 244 -3.40 -7.37 -34.81
C GLY A 244 -2.60 -7.30 -33.50
N LEU A 245 -1.27 -7.15 -33.57
CA LEU A 245 -0.41 -7.00 -32.40
C LEU A 245 0.23 -5.60 -32.35
N ALA A 246 0.35 -5.05 -31.14
CA ALA A 246 1.01 -3.77 -30.93
C ALA A 246 2.51 -3.88 -31.20
N GLN A 247 3.07 -2.98 -32.00
CA GLN A 247 4.48 -3.03 -32.40
C GLN A 247 5.44 -2.90 -31.22
N GLY A 248 5.09 -2.08 -30.23
CA GLY A 248 5.87 -1.96 -29.00
C GLY A 248 5.92 -3.24 -28.17
N SER A 249 5.06 -4.23 -28.43
CA SER A 249 5.08 -5.54 -27.75
C SER A 249 5.88 -6.62 -28.50
N LEU A 250 6.36 -6.30 -29.70
CA LEU A 250 7.08 -7.25 -30.57
C LEU A 250 8.58 -7.00 -30.52
N PHE A 251 9.31 -8.04 -30.16
CA PHE A 251 10.77 -8.06 -30.07
C PHE A 251 11.36 -8.91 -31.19
N GLY A 252 12.52 -8.53 -31.70
CA GLY A 252 13.15 -9.15 -32.85
C GLY A 252 13.83 -10.48 -32.55
N LEU A 253 13.85 -11.35 -33.56
CA LEU A 253 14.51 -12.67 -33.54
C LEU A 253 15.75 -12.73 -34.45
N GLY A 254 16.18 -11.58 -34.98
CA GLY A 254 17.24 -11.51 -35.97
C GLY A 254 16.73 -11.57 -37.41
N ARG A 255 17.68 -11.71 -38.34
CA ARG A 255 17.46 -11.66 -39.79
C ARG A 255 18.19 -12.82 -40.47
N THR A 256 17.68 -13.26 -41.60
CA THR A 256 18.38 -14.21 -42.48
C THR A 256 19.62 -13.57 -43.11
N ALA A 257 20.49 -14.37 -43.75
CA ALA A 257 21.63 -13.85 -44.53
C ALA A 257 21.21 -12.86 -45.64
N LEU A 258 19.98 -12.99 -46.15
CA LEU A 258 19.37 -12.08 -47.13
C LEU A 258 18.71 -10.85 -46.48
N ASN A 259 19.01 -10.58 -45.21
CA ASN A 259 18.50 -9.46 -44.42
C ASN A 259 16.96 -9.47 -44.20
N THR A 260 16.30 -10.63 -44.36
CA THR A 260 14.85 -10.78 -44.11
C THR A 260 14.59 -11.04 -42.62
N PRO A 261 13.67 -10.32 -41.95
CA PRO A 261 13.26 -10.62 -40.58
C PRO A 261 12.80 -12.07 -40.43
N VAL A 262 13.42 -12.81 -39.50
CA VAL A 262 13.07 -14.23 -39.31
C VAL A 262 11.74 -14.37 -38.56
N GLY A 263 11.38 -13.35 -37.78
CA GLY A 263 10.17 -13.35 -36.99
C GLY A 263 10.19 -12.28 -35.90
N ALA A 264 9.29 -12.44 -34.93
CA ALA A 264 9.26 -11.68 -33.70
C ALA A 264 8.89 -12.59 -32.53
N TYR A 265 9.20 -12.19 -31.31
CA TYR A 265 8.61 -12.78 -30.12
C TYR A 265 7.89 -11.73 -29.30
N ARG A 266 6.95 -12.19 -28.48
CA ARG A 266 6.22 -11.37 -27.51
C ARG A 266 6.30 -12.05 -26.15
N ALA A 267 6.67 -11.31 -25.12
CA ALA A 267 6.69 -11.79 -23.75
C ALA A 267 5.43 -11.30 -23.03
N ARG A 268 4.63 -12.21 -22.46
CA ARG A 268 3.39 -11.89 -21.77
C ARG A 268 3.32 -12.56 -20.41
N VAL A 269 2.89 -11.82 -19.40
CA VAL A 269 2.53 -12.41 -18.12
C VAL A 269 1.23 -13.21 -18.29
N ALA A 270 1.23 -14.44 -17.79
CA ALA A 270 0.06 -15.32 -17.82
C ALA A 270 -1.04 -14.81 -16.88
N GLU A 271 -2.30 -15.12 -17.22
CA GLU A 271 -3.48 -14.62 -16.50
C GLU A 271 -3.62 -15.18 -15.08
N ASP A 272 -2.91 -16.26 -14.76
CA ASP A 272 -2.87 -16.90 -13.44
C ASP A 272 -1.86 -16.25 -12.47
N SER A 273 -1.33 -15.07 -12.81
CA SER A 273 -0.43 -14.32 -11.94
C SER A 273 -1.10 -13.93 -10.61
N GLN A 274 -0.31 -13.94 -9.55
CA GLN A 274 -0.76 -13.68 -8.19
C GLN A 274 0.15 -12.68 -7.48
N GLY A 275 -0.47 -11.86 -6.65
CA GLY A 275 0.15 -10.90 -5.74
C GLY A 275 -0.23 -11.27 -4.31
N ASP A 276 0.76 -11.53 -3.46
CA ASP A 276 0.55 -11.94 -2.06
C ASP A 276 -0.47 -13.10 -1.92
N GLY A 277 -0.40 -14.08 -2.83
CA GLY A 277 -1.29 -15.26 -2.85
C GLY A 277 -2.71 -15.01 -3.37
N ARG A 278 -2.98 -13.83 -3.95
CA ARG A 278 -4.30 -13.47 -4.52
C ARG A 278 -4.17 -13.21 -6.02
N PRO A 279 -5.16 -13.60 -6.85
CA PRO A 279 -5.14 -13.34 -8.29
C PRO A 279 -4.98 -11.85 -8.61
N LEU A 280 -4.24 -11.57 -9.69
CA LEU A 280 -4.01 -10.23 -10.22
C LEU A 280 -4.67 -10.05 -11.58
N VAL A 281 -5.07 -8.80 -11.85
CA VAL A 281 -5.53 -8.34 -13.16
C VAL A 281 -4.49 -7.38 -13.71
N ALA A 282 -4.13 -7.53 -14.98
CA ALA A 282 -3.16 -6.67 -15.64
C ALA A 282 -3.78 -5.30 -16.03
N LEU A 283 -2.98 -4.26 -15.86
CA LEU A 283 -3.26 -2.89 -16.25
C LEU A 283 -2.17 -2.39 -17.20
N TYR A 284 -2.54 -1.55 -18.17
CA TYR A 284 -1.58 -0.72 -18.89
C TYR A 284 -1.63 0.72 -18.40
N GLY A 285 -0.43 1.30 -18.24
CA GLY A 285 -0.23 2.71 -18.00
C GLY A 285 0.63 3.34 -19.08
N GLU A 286 0.40 4.62 -19.35
CA GLU A 286 1.26 5.44 -20.19
C GLU A 286 2.64 5.64 -19.53
N PRO A 287 3.67 6.03 -20.31
CA PRO A 287 4.95 6.42 -19.74
C PRO A 287 4.77 7.46 -18.61
N GLY A 288 5.29 7.16 -17.42
CA GLY A 288 5.14 8.01 -16.23
C GLY A 288 4.05 7.58 -15.25
N GLY A 289 3.21 6.60 -15.57
CA GLY A 289 2.38 5.87 -14.59
C GLY A 289 1.26 6.68 -13.92
N LEU A 290 0.85 7.80 -14.51
CA LEU A 290 -0.17 8.71 -13.94
C LEU A 290 -1.60 8.22 -14.12
N SER A 291 -1.86 7.40 -15.15
CA SER A 291 -3.17 6.83 -15.46
C SER A 291 -3.03 5.36 -15.84
N TRP A 292 -4.07 4.57 -15.54
CA TRP A 292 -4.08 3.14 -15.73
C TRP A 292 -5.42 2.68 -16.27
N GLN A 293 -5.38 1.70 -17.15
CA GLN A 293 -6.57 1.06 -17.72
C GLN A 293 -6.37 -0.45 -17.79
N PRO A 294 -7.45 -1.25 -17.72
CA PRO A 294 -7.34 -2.70 -17.90
C PRO A 294 -6.62 -3.06 -19.20
N ALA A 295 -5.74 -4.05 -19.14
CA ALA A 295 -5.09 -4.58 -20.34
C ALA A 295 -6.16 -5.17 -21.28
N PRO A 296 -6.22 -4.76 -22.56
CA PRO A 296 -7.18 -5.31 -23.50
C PRO A 296 -7.03 -6.82 -23.64
N ALA A 297 -8.15 -7.56 -23.67
CA ALA A 297 -8.14 -9.02 -23.71
C ALA A 297 -7.36 -9.60 -24.92
N ASN A 298 -7.40 -8.91 -26.06
CA ASN A 298 -6.68 -9.29 -27.27
C ASN A 298 -5.16 -9.05 -27.20
N GLU A 299 -4.72 -8.10 -26.37
CA GLU A 299 -3.31 -7.77 -26.18
C GLU A 299 -2.70 -8.61 -25.03
N GLY A 300 -3.52 -8.88 -24.00
CA GLY A 300 -3.09 -9.54 -22.76
C GLY A 300 -2.08 -8.70 -21.99
N ALA A 301 -1.42 -9.30 -21.00
CA ALA A 301 -0.38 -8.67 -20.18
C ALA A 301 1.01 -8.72 -20.85
N ALA A 302 1.13 -8.18 -22.05
CA ALA A 302 2.39 -8.13 -22.80
C ALA A 302 3.36 -7.10 -22.23
N LEU A 303 4.65 -7.42 -22.26
CA LEU A 303 5.70 -6.44 -22.02
C LEU A 303 5.93 -5.61 -23.28
N HIS A 304 6.18 -4.33 -23.08
CA HIS A 304 6.40 -3.37 -24.15
C HIS A 304 7.79 -2.73 -24.05
N HIS A 305 8.38 -2.40 -25.21
CA HIS A 305 9.65 -1.68 -25.34
C HIS A 305 9.52 -0.21 -25.74
N ASP A 306 8.28 0.27 -25.90
CA ASP A 306 7.94 1.67 -26.24
C ASP A 306 7.71 2.56 -25.00
N GLY A 307 8.02 2.06 -23.80
CA GLY A 307 7.85 2.77 -22.53
C GLY A 307 6.49 2.59 -21.87
N ARG A 308 5.56 1.85 -22.50
CA ARG A 308 4.29 1.47 -21.87
C ARG A 308 4.56 0.60 -20.64
N LEU A 309 3.79 0.87 -19.58
CA LEU A 309 3.95 0.21 -18.28
C LEU A 309 2.88 -0.86 -18.10
N LEU A 310 3.30 -2.04 -17.63
CA LEU A 310 2.43 -3.15 -17.26
C LEU A 310 2.32 -3.24 -15.73
N GLY A 311 1.18 -2.83 -15.17
CA GLY A 311 0.88 -2.89 -13.75
C GLY A 311 -0.09 -4.02 -13.42
N PHE A 312 -0.29 -4.29 -12.12
CA PHE A 312 -1.17 -5.37 -11.66
C PHE A 312 -2.03 -4.92 -10.49
N THR A 313 -3.31 -5.31 -10.47
CA THR A 313 -4.30 -4.90 -9.47
C THR A 313 -5.11 -6.09 -8.93
N HIS A 314 -5.75 -5.92 -7.77
CA HIS A 314 -6.74 -6.86 -7.24
C HIS A 314 -8.20 -6.48 -7.59
N GLY A 315 -8.41 -5.51 -8.47
CA GLY A 315 -9.75 -5.09 -8.94
C GLY A 315 -9.96 -3.58 -9.06
N ASP A 316 -8.99 -2.78 -8.60
CA ASP A 316 -9.02 -1.32 -8.72
C ASP A 316 -8.37 -0.84 -10.03
N HIS A 317 -8.64 0.39 -10.47
CA HIS A 317 -7.99 1.01 -11.63
C HIS A 317 -6.58 1.56 -11.35
N GLN A 318 -5.84 0.98 -10.40
CA GLN A 318 -4.45 1.35 -10.09
C GLN A 318 -3.64 0.12 -9.66
N PRO A 319 -2.32 0.08 -9.91
CA PRO A 319 -1.47 -1.04 -9.50
C PRO A 319 -1.48 -1.22 -7.99
N ALA A 320 -1.75 -2.43 -7.51
CA ALA A 320 -1.76 -2.77 -6.10
C ALA A 320 -0.35 -2.72 -5.50
N ALA A 321 -0.27 -2.41 -4.20
CA ALA A 321 0.95 -2.57 -3.45
C ALA A 321 1.06 -4.04 -2.99
N ILE A 322 2.05 -4.76 -3.50
CA ILE A 322 2.24 -6.19 -3.20
C ILE A 322 3.68 -6.46 -2.75
N SER A 323 3.88 -7.49 -1.93
CA SER A 323 5.22 -7.88 -1.45
C SER A 323 5.79 -9.04 -2.27
N GLN A 324 4.93 -9.89 -2.81
CA GLN A 324 5.30 -11.03 -3.64
C GLN A 324 4.45 -11.06 -4.90
N PHE A 325 5.11 -11.08 -6.06
CA PHE A 325 4.50 -11.44 -7.34
C PHE A 325 4.96 -12.85 -7.74
N SER A 326 4.02 -13.66 -8.21
CA SER A 326 4.31 -14.97 -8.80
C SER A 326 3.46 -15.19 -10.04
N GLY A 327 4.06 -15.64 -11.13
CA GLY A 327 3.37 -15.97 -12.36
C GLY A 327 4.31 -16.58 -13.40
N ASN A 328 3.79 -16.79 -14.60
CA ASN A 328 4.58 -17.26 -15.72
C ASN A 328 4.72 -16.16 -16.78
N LEU A 329 5.92 -16.00 -17.33
CA LEU A 329 6.15 -15.21 -18.53
C LEU A 329 6.10 -16.16 -19.74
N ALA A 330 5.01 -16.10 -20.49
CA ALA A 330 4.83 -16.81 -21.74
C ALA A 330 5.56 -16.05 -22.87
N ILE A 331 6.48 -16.74 -23.53
CA ILE A 331 7.18 -16.28 -24.72
C ILE A 331 6.48 -16.87 -25.94
N ASP A 332 5.73 -16.01 -26.66
CA ASP A 332 5.09 -16.33 -27.92
C ASP A 332 6.10 -16.02 -29.05
N LEU A 333 6.64 -17.07 -29.67
CA LEU A 333 7.58 -17.01 -30.78
C LEU A 333 6.82 -17.10 -32.11
N PHE A 334 6.89 -16.06 -32.93
CA PHE A 334 6.28 -16.01 -34.25
C PHE A 334 7.34 -16.10 -35.33
N VAL A 335 7.46 -17.27 -35.97
CA VAL A 335 8.41 -17.51 -37.07
C VAL A 335 7.74 -17.16 -38.39
N ALA A 336 8.44 -16.43 -39.26
CA ALA A 336 7.93 -16.02 -40.57
C ALA A 336 7.55 -17.23 -41.46
N PRO A 337 6.67 -17.03 -42.46
CA PRO A 337 6.29 -18.09 -43.39
C PRO A 337 7.48 -18.72 -44.09
N LEU A 338 7.42 -20.02 -44.34
CA LEU A 338 8.53 -20.74 -44.98
C LEU A 338 8.87 -20.18 -46.37
N SER A 339 7.87 -19.70 -47.13
CA SER A 339 8.06 -19.10 -48.45
C SER A 339 8.88 -17.81 -48.43
N GLU A 340 8.86 -17.07 -47.32
CA GLU A 340 9.57 -15.80 -47.15
C GLU A 340 10.99 -16.02 -46.63
N LEU A 341 11.19 -17.05 -45.80
CA LEU A 341 12.49 -17.34 -45.19
C LEU A 341 13.53 -17.86 -46.17
N LYS A 342 13.10 -18.49 -47.28
CA LYS A 342 13.98 -19.07 -48.33
C LYS A 342 15.17 -19.84 -47.73
N LEU A 343 14.87 -20.78 -46.82
CA LEU A 343 15.87 -21.51 -46.04
C LEU A 343 16.77 -22.36 -46.95
N SER A 344 18.00 -21.90 -47.19
CA SER A 344 19.09 -22.70 -47.77
C SER A 344 20.05 -23.26 -46.72
N GLU A 345 19.98 -22.75 -45.50
CA GLU A 345 20.84 -23.07 -44.36
C GLU A 345 20.08 -22.92 -43.05
N GLU A 346 20.70 -23.35 -41.95
CA GLU A 346 20.14 -23.19 -40.60
C GLU A 346 20.19 -21.70 -40.18
N VAL A 347 19.06 -21.19 -39.68
CA VAL A 347 18.94 -19.80 -39.25
C VAL A 347 18.78 -19.78 -37.72
N MET A 348 19.71 -19.09 -37.05
CA MET A 348 19.65 -18.91 -35.60
C MET A 348 18.56 -17.91 -35.22
N LEU A 349 17.68 -18.32 -34.30
CA LEU A 349 16.68 -17.46 -33.70
C LEU A 349 17.24 -16.87 -32.41
N GLU A 350 17.58 -15.58 -32.43
CA GLU A 350 18.22 -14.91 -31.30
C GLU A 350 17.45 -13.65 -30.92
N GLY A 351 16.63 -13.77 -29.87
CA GLY A 351 15.97 -12.65 -29.22
C GLY A 351 16.64 -12.29 -27.89
N ALA A 352 16.72 -11.00 -27.58
CA ALA A 352 17.21 -10.53 -26.28
C ALA A 352 16.45 -9.28 -25.83
N ALA A 353 15.93 -9.33 -24.60
CA ALA A 353 15.30 -8.19 -23.94
C ALA A 353 15.59 -8.21 -22.44
N THR A 354 15.51 -7.03 -21.84
CA THR A 354 15.62 -6.83 -20.39
C THR A 354 14.25 -6.50 -19.84
N VAL A 355 13.83 -7.18 -18.77
CA VAL A 355 12.61 -6.81 -18.02
C VAL A 355 13.01 -5.83 -16.92
N GLU A 356 12.35 -4.69 -16.87
CA GLU A 356 12.67 -3.60 -15.94
C GLU A 356 11.52 -3.38 -14.96
N ILE A 357 11.84 -3.18 -13.68
CA ILE A 357 10.89 -2.77 -12.65
C ILE A 357 10.88 -1.26 -12.58
N VAL A 358 9.69 -0.67 -12.70
CA VAL A 358 9.43 0.76 -12.49
C VAL A 358 8.66 0.91 -11.18
N TYR A 359 9.26 1.54 -10.18
CA TYR A 359 8.59 1.89 -8.93
C TYR A 359 7.65 3.07 -9.15
N LEU A 360 6.43 3.00 -8.61
CA LEU A 360 5.35 3.96 -8.85
C LEU A 360 5.15 4.96 -7.72
#